data_AF-A0A0R1KG56-F1
#
_entry.id   AF-A0A0R1KG56-F1
#
_cell.length_a   1.000
_cell.length_b   1.000
_cell.length_c   1.000
_cell.angle_alpha   90.00
_cell.angle_beta   90.00
_cell.angle_gamma   90.00
#
_symmetry.space_group_name_H-M   'P 1'
#
loop_
_entity.id
_entity.type
_entity.pdbx_description
1 polymer ?
#
loop_
_entity_poly.entity_id
_entity_poly.type
_entity_poly.pdbx_seq_one_letter_code
_entity_poly.pdbx_strand_id
1 'polypeptide(L)'
;MILALIGTFLLVTNGNLNGLVLSPLALFWGVMSGVASATYTLLPRGLLRKYDARSVVGWAMLISSFSFIGEVTTKPLPKLNLMGVLCILFIIIFGTMFAYLFYLSSLRDLSPSTTSMLSSFEPLTATILSVTLLSTPFTIVQLIGGILILSTTFLQALPTKTIEHSEQEEVDEEDTESKQAN
;
A
#
# COMPACT_ATOMS: atom_id res chain seq x y z
N MET A 1 11.62 2.01 9.75
CA MET A 1 11.97 0.68 9.19
C MET A 1 12.32 -0.34 10.28
N ILE A 2 13.32 -0.10 11.15
CA ILE A 2 13.73 -1.08 12.18
C ILE A 2 12.58 -1.49 13.11
N LEU A 3 11.76 -0.53 13.58
CA LEU A 3 10.59 -0.80 14.41
C LEU A 3 9.58 -1.72 13.71
N ALA A 4 9.24 -1.45 12.44
CA ALA A 4 8.34 -2.31 11.67
C ALA A 4 8.89 -3.73 11.45
N LEU A 5 10.21 -3.89 11.26
CA LEU A 5 10.83 -5.21 11.14
C LEU A 5 10.70 -6.01 12.45
N ILE A 6 10.98 -5.37 13.59
CA ILE A 6 10.83 -5.99 14.91
C ILE A 6 9.35 -6.33 15.19
N GLY A 7 8.44 -5.42 14.84
CA GLY A 7 7.00 -5.61 15.04
C GLY A 7 6.45 -6.76 14.19
N THR A 8 6.86 -6.83 12.93
CA THR A 8 6.49 -7.93 12.02
C THR A 8 7.08 -9.26 12.49
N PHE A 9 8.32 -9.26 12.97
CA PHE A 9 8.95 -10.45 13.54
C PHE A 9 8.18 -10.97 14.77
N LEU A 10 7.77 -10.08 15.68
CA LEU A 10 6.92 -10.43 16.83
C LEU A 10 5.58 -11.00 16.38
N LEU A 11 4.96 -10.41 15.35
CA LEU A 11 3.66 -10.83 14.83
C LEU A 11 3.72 -12.24 14.21
N VAL A 12 4.71 -12.50 13.37
CA VAL A 12 4.89 -13.78 12.65
C VAL A 12 5.31 -14.92 13.59
N THR A 13 6.07 -14.58 14.63
CA THR A 13 6.62 -15.55 15.59
C THR A 13 5.69 -15.76 16.78
N ASN A 14 4.73 -14.86 17.00
CA ASN A 14 3.79 -14.86 18.13
C ASN A 14 4.49 -15.06 19.50
N GLY A 15 5.74 -14.62 19.61
CA GLY A 15 6.57 -14.75 20.83
C GLY A 15 7.25 -16.11 21.03
N ASN A 16 7.10 -17.08 20.13
CA ASN A 16 7.75 -18.40 20.24
C ASN A 16 8.84 -18.59 19.18
N LEU A 17 10.10 -18.45 19.58
CA LEU A 17 11.28 -18.54 18.69
C LEU A 17 11.49 -19.94 18.07
N ASN A 18 10.79 -20.98 18.56
CA ASN A 18 10.95 -22.36 18.10
C ASN A 18 9.88 -22.81 17.09
N GLY A 19 8.91 -21.96 16.74
CA GLY A 19 7.87 -22.30 15.76
C GLY A 19 7.35 -21.08 15.01
N LEU A 20 7.41 -21.11 13.68
CA LEU A 20 6.71 -20.13 12.87
C LEU A 20 5.21 -20.40 12.94
N VAL A 21 4.44 -19.40 13.37
CA VAL A 21 2.97 -19.46 13.32
C VAL A 21 2.48 -19.39 11.86
N LEU A 22 3.30 -18.84 10.97
CA LEU A 22 3.07 -18.82 9.53
C LEU A 22 3.51 -20.11 8.85
N SER A 23 2.65 -20.66 7.98
CA SER A 23 3.07 -21.67 7.02
C SER A 23 4.17 -21.11 6.08
N PRO A 24 5.19 -21.89 5.70
CA PRO A 24 6.20 -21.47 4.72
C PRO A 24 5.59 -20.92 3.42
N LEU A 25 4.42 -21.42 3.04
CA LEU A 25 3.67 -20.97 1.87
C LEU A 25 3.16 -19.52 2.04
N ALA A 26 2.71 -19.15 3.24
CA ALA A 26 2.25 -17.80 3.53
C ALA A 26 3.42 -16.79 3.48
N LEU A 27 4.60 -17.20 3.92
CA LEU A 27 5.82 -16.38 3.81
C LEU A 27 6.23 -16.18 2.35
N PHE A 28 6.20 -17.25 1.54
CA PHE A 28 6.47 -17.19 0.11
C PHE A 28 5.53 -16.22 -0.60
N TRP A 29 4.21 -16.35 -0.40
CA TRP A 29 3.22 -15.43 -0.97
C TRP A 29 3.36 -14.00 -0.43
N GLY A 30 3.76 -13.82 0.83
CA GLY A 30 4.03 -12.50 1.42
C GLY A 30 5.20 -11.78 0.73
N VAL A 31 6.32 -12.48 0.50
CA VAL A 31 7.47 -11.92 -0.24
C VAL A 31 7.08 -11.61 -1.69
N MET A 32 6.37 -12.53 -2.36
CA MET A 32 5.88 -12.32 -3.72
C MET A 32 4.95 -11.10 -3.82
N SER A 33 4.11 -10.86 -2.81
CA SER A 33 3.27 -9.66 -2.71
C SER A 33 4.10 -8.38 -2.61
N GLY A 34 5.18 -8.39 -1.81
CA GLY A 34 6.11 -7.25 -1.73
C GLY A 34 6.77 -6.93 -3.07
N VAL A 35 7.24 -7.95 -3.78
CA VAL A 35 7.82 -7.79 -5.14
C VAL A 35 6.77 -7.28 -6.13
N ALA A 36 5.55 -7.81 -6.07
CA ALA A 36 4.44 -7.36 -6.91
C ALA A 36 4.09 -5.89 -6.63
N SER A 37 4.04 -5.47 -5.36
CA SER A 37 3.76 -4.08 -4.96
C SER A 37 4.85 -3.11 -5.42
N ALA A 38 6.12 -3.49 -5.30
CA ALA A 38 7.24 -2.72 -5.83
C ALA A 38 7.14 -2.58 -7.37
N THR A 39 6.83 -3.67 -8.06
CA THR A 39 6.65 -3.68 -9.52
C THR A 39 5.47 -2.80 -9.94
N TYR A 40 4.32 -2.94 -9.27
CA TYR A 40 3.12 -2.12 -9.50
C TYR A 40 3.37 -0.63 -9.26
N THR A 41 4.28 -0.26 -8.37
CA THR A 41 4.60 1.14 -8.10
C THR A 41 5.63 1.70 -9.08
N LEU A 42 6.65 0.91 -9.43
CA LEU A 42 7.79 1.37 -10.24
C LEU A 42 7.52 1.29 -11.75
N LEU A 43 6.88 0.22 -12.21
CA LEU A 43 6.68 -0.04 -13.64
C LEU A 43 5.76 1.00 -14.31
N PRO A 44 4.61 1.41 -13.73
CA PRO A 44 3.71 2.37 -14.36
C PRO A 44 4.25 3.79 -14.36
N ARG A 45 5.20 4.16 -13.48
CA ARG A 45 5.74 5.54 -13.41
C ARG A 45 6.29 6.01 -14.76
N GLY A 46 6.98 5.14 -15.50
CA GLY A 46 7.48 5.46 -16.84
C GLY A 46 6.38 5.59 -17.89
N LEU A 47 5.32 4.77 -17.79
CA LEU A 47 4.17 4.79 -18.69
C LEU A 47 3.26 6.01 -18.44
N LEU A 48 2.98 6.32 -17.18
CA LEU A 48 2.15 7.45 -16.75
C LEU A 48 2.78 8.81 -17.08
N ARG A 49 4.09 8.87 -17.30
CA ARG A 49 4.78 10.08 -17.77
C ARG A 49 4.56 10.34 -19.27
N LYS A 50 4.16 9.32 -20.04
CA LYS A 50 3.96 9.40 -21.51
C LYS A 50 2.50 9.24 -21.93
N TYR A 51 1.67 8.60 -21.11
CA TYR A 51 0.28 8.24 -21.40
C TYR A 51 -0.64 8.63 -20.24
N ASP A 52 -1.90 8.93 -20.55
CA ASP A 52 -2.92 9.24 -19.54
C ASP A 52 -3.17 8.03 -18.61
N ALA A 53 -3.33 8.31 -17.31
CA ALA A 53 -3.54 7.29 -16.29
C ALA A 53 -4.71 6.36 -16.59
N ARG A 54 -5.80 6.87 -17.17
CA ARG A 54 -6.96 6.04 -17.52
C ARG A 54 -6.63 4.98 -18.56
N SER A 55 -5.79 5.33 -19.54
CA SER A 55 -5.38 4.39 -20.60
C SER A 55 -4.49 3.29 -20.05
N VAL A 56 -3.48 3.65 -19.24
CA VAL A 56 -2.54 2.68 -18.64
C VAL A 56 -3.30 1.69 -17.76
N VAL A 57 -4.24 2.18 -16.94
CA VAL A 57 -5.04 1.35 -16.02
C VAL A 57 -6.03 0.47 -16.78
N GLY A 58 -6.69 1.00 -17.82
CA GLY A 58 -7.63 0.22 -18.63
C GLY A 58 -6.96 -0.99 -19.28
N TRP A 59 -5.78 -0.81 -19.86
CA TRP A 59 -5.00 -1.91 -20.42
C TRP A 59 -4.49 -2.88 -19.34
N ALA A 60 -4.04 -2.37 -18.18
CA ALA A 60 -3.62 -3.21 -17.07
C ALA A 60 -4.77 -4.10 -16.56
N MET A 61 -5.99 -3.55 -16.44
CA MET A 61 -7.18 -4.31 -16.05
C MET A 61 -7.55 -5.38 -17.08
N LEU A 62 -7.49 -5.07 -18.38
CA LEU A 62 -7.75 -6.04 -19.44
C LEU A 62 -6.77 -7.22 -19.41
N ILE A 63 -5.47 -6.93 -19.35
CA ILE A 63 -4.42 -7.96 -19.31
C ILE A 63 -4.55 -8.81 -18.04
N SER A 64 -4.81 -8.17 -16.89
CA SER A 64 -5.00 -8.87 -15.61
C SER A 64 -6.22 -9.78 -15.63
N SER A 65 -7.33 -9.32 -16.20
CA SER A 65 -8.56 -10.11 -16.32
C SER A 65 -8.38 -11.31 -17.26
N PHE A 66 -7.64 -11.13 -18.35
CA PHE A 66 -7.34 -12.21 -19.29
C PHE A 66 -6.48 -13.31 -18.64
N SER A 67 -5.46 -12.95 -17.86
CA SER A 67 -4.66 -13.94 -17.10
C SER A 67 -5.50 -14.73 -16.09
N PHE A 68 -6.55 -14.12 -15.51
CA PHE A 68 -7.38 -14.76 -14.49
C PHE A 68 -8.45 -15.70 -15.06
N ILE A 69 -8.77 -15.61 -16.36
CA ILE A 69 -9.81 -16.44 -17.00
C ILE A 69 -9.52 -17.94 -16.92
N GLY A 70 -8.23 -18.31 -16.93
CA GLY A 70 -7.78 -19.71 -16.87
C GLY A 70 -8.08 -20.36 -15.51
N GLU A 71 -7.81 -19.65 -14.42
CA GLU A 71 -8.09 -20.11 -13.05
C GLU A 71 -9.59 -20.29 -12.79
N VAL A 72 -10.42 -19.34 -13.24
CA VAL A 72 -11.89 -19.37 -13.06
C VAL A 72 -12.53 -20.54 -13.80
N THR A 73 -12.00 -20.91 -14.97
CA THR A 73 -12.56 -22.00 -15.79
C THR A 73 -12.23 -23.39 -15.22
N THR A 74 -11.09 -23.53 -14.54
CA THR A 74 -10.61 -24.83 -14.01
C THR A 74 -11.25 -25.25 -12.67
N LYS A 75 -11.84 -24.32 -11.92
CA LYS A 75 -12.42 -24.60 -10.60
C LYS A 75 -13.96 -24.57 -10.68
N PRO A 76 -14.67 -25.53 -10.04
CA PRO A 76 -16.12 -25.49 -10.01
C PRO A 76 -16.58 -24.21 -9.33
N LEU A 77 -17.35 -23.39 -10.04
CA LEU A 77 -17.85 -22.13 -9.49
C LEU A 77 -18.70 -22.43 -8.24
N PRO A 78 -18.43 -21.75 -7.11
CA PRO A 78 -19.30 -21.86 -5.95
C PRO A 78 -20.70 -21.39 -6.33
N LYS A 79 -21.74 -22.04 -5.77
CA LYS A 79 -23.13 -21.63 -5.99
C LYS A 79 -23.34 -20.24 -5.36
N LEU A 80 -23.15 -19.21 -6.16
CA LEU A 80 -23.38 -17.82 -5.76
C LEU A 80 -24.89 -17.58 -5.69
N ASN A 81 -25.40 -17.40 -4.47
CA ASN A 81 -26.75 -16.90 -4.27
C ASN A 81 -26.84 -15.42 -4.71
N LEU A 82 -28.04 -14.91 -4.99
CA LEU A 82 -28.28 -13.52 -5.39
C LEU A 82 -27.63 -12.52 -4.42
N MET A 83 -27.67 -12.81 -3.12
CA MET A 83 -26.99 -12.02 -2.08
C MET A 83 -25.48 -11.99 -2.27
N GLY A 84 -24.85 -13.12 -2.61
CA GLY A 84 -23.41 -13.19 -2.86
C GLY A 84 -23.00 -12.36 -4.08
N VAL A 85 -23.81 -12.40 -5.15
CA VAL A 85 -23.59 -11.59 -6.35
C VAL A 85 -23.72 -10.10 -6.02
N LEU A 86 -24.73 -9.70 -5.24
CA LEU A 86 -24.90 -8.31 -4.81
C LEU A 86 -23.74 -7.84 -3.93
N CYS A 87 -23.25 -8.67 -3.01
CA CYS A 87 -22.07 -8.35 -2.21
C CYS A 87 -20.82 -8.17 -3.07
N ILE A 88 -20.59 -9.05 -4.06
CA ILE A 88 -19.46 -8.93 -4.98
C ILE A 88 -19.56 -7.63 -5.79
N LEU A 89 -20.74 -7.34 -6.37
CA LEU A 89 -20.98 -6.09 -7.10
C LEU A 89 -20.76 -4.86 -6.22
N PHE A 90 -21.23 -4.90 -4.98
CA PHE A 90 -21.03 -3.82 -4.03
C PHE A 90 -19.55 -3.56 -3.77
N ILE A 91 -18.76 -4.61 -3.51
CA ILE A 91 -17.31 -4.50 -3.29
C ILE A 91 -16.61 -3.94 -4.53
N ILE A 92 -16.95 -4.42 -5.72
CA ILE A 92 -16.32 -3.95 -6.98
C ILE A 92 -16.62 -2.48 -7.23
N ILE A 93 -17.88 -2.07 -7.13
CA ILE A 93 -18.30 -0.70 -7.46
C ILE A 93 -17.84 0.28 -6.36
N PHE A 94 -18.20 0.02 -5.11
CA PHE A 94 -17.96 0.96 -4.02
C PHE A 94 -16.58 0.77 -3.38
N GLY A 95 -16.15 -0.47 -3.17
CA GLY A 95 -14.88 -0.78 -2.53
C GLY A 95 -13.65 -0.63 -3.43
N THR A 96 -13.80 -0.84 -4.74
CA THR A 96 -12.67 -0.75 -5.69
C THR A 96 -12.79 0.44 -6.61
N MET A 97 -13.85 0.54 -7.42
CA MET A 97 -13.95 1.56 -8.47
C MET A 97 -14.06 2.98 -7.87
N PHE A 98 -15.02 3.24 -6.98
CA PHE A 98 -15.16 4.56 -6.36
C PHE A 98 -13.95 4.92 -5.49
N ALA A 99 -13.44 3.98 -4.68
CA ALA A 99 -12.24 4.21 -3.88
C ALA A 99 -11.03 4.61 -4.76
N TYR A 100 -10.85 3.94 -5.89
CA TYR A 100 -9.78 4.25 -6.83
C TYR A 100 -9.97 5.60 -7.54
N LEU A 101 -11.19 5.94 -7.92
CA LEU A 101 -11.49 7.26 -8.51
C LEU A 101 -11.24 8.39 -7.51
N PHE A 102 -11.63 8.21 -6.25
CA PHE A 102 -11.31 9.16 -5.18
C PHE A 102 -9.80 9.25 -4.95
N TYR A 103 -9.07 8.14 -4.99
CA TYR A 103 -7.62 8.12 -4.89
C TYR A 103 -6.96 8.89 -6.05
N LEU A 104 -7.37 8.67 -7.30
CA LEU A 104 -6.87 9.42 -8.45
C LEU A 104 -7.20 10.91 -8.37
N SER A 105 -8.40 11.27 -7.89
CA SER A 105 -8.78 12.67 -7.67
C SER A 105 -7.92 13.29 -6.55
N SER A 106 -7.68 12.54 -5.48
CA SER A 106 -6.85 12.94 -4.35
C SER A 106 -5.41 13.26 -4.78
N LEU A 107 -4.80 12.42 -5.63
CA LEU A 107 -3.44 12.64 -6.12
C LEU A 107 -3.27 13.93 -6.93
N ARG A 108 -4.36 14.51 -7.46
CA ARG A 108 -4.30 15.72 -8.27
C ARG A 108 -4.38 17.00 -7.42
N ASP A 109 -4.98 16.89 -6.23
CA ASP A 109 -5.35 18.04 -5.39
C ASP A 109 -4.66 18.04 -4.00
N LEU A 110 -4.08 16.91 -3.56
CA LEU A 110 -3.46 16.78 -2.24
C LEU A 110 -1.92 16.81 -2.29
N SER A 111 -1.34 17.59 -1.37
CA SER A 111 0.11 17.62 -1.16
C SER A 111 0.62 16.27 -0.61
N PRO A 112 1.92 15.94 -0.80
CA PRO A 112 2.50 14.70 -0.30
C PRO A 112 2.23 14.44 1.18
N SER A 113 2.19 15.49 2.00
CA SER A 113 1.92 15.42 3.43
C SER A 113 0.51 14.88 3.74
N THR A 114 -0.52 15.30 3.01
CA THR A 114 -1.89 14.83 3.26
C THR A 114 -2.12 13.42 2.72
N THR A 115 -1.46 13.07 1.61
CA THR A 115 -1.46 11.70 1.08
C THR A 115 -0.76 10.73 2.05
N SER A 116 0.36 11.12 2.64
CA SER A 116 1.05 10.33 3.68
C SER A 116 0.19 10.17 4.93
N MET A 117 -0.49 11.24 5.37
CA MET A 117 -1.42 11.16 6.50
C MET A 117 -2.55 10.15 6.24
N LEU A 118 -3.18 10.21 5.06
CA LEU A 118 -4.25 9.29 4.66
C LEU A 118 -3.76 7.84 4.57
N SER A 119 -2.56 7.62 4.02
CA SER A 119 -1.94 6.30 3.94
C SER A 119 -1.70 5.69 5.33
N SER A 120 -1.43 6.53 6.33
CA SER A 120 -1.25 6.06 7.70
C SER A 120 -2.55 5.66 8.42
N PHE A 121 -3.70 6.12 7.93
CA PHE A 121 -5.00 5.68 8.43
C PHE A 121 -5.38 4.28 7.93
N GLU A 122 -4.81 3.81 6.83
CA GLU A 122 -5.12 2.48 6.26
C GLU A 122 -4.81 1.34 7.25
N PRO A 123 -3.59 1.19 7.80
CA PRO A 123 -3.33 0.12 8.77
C PRO A 123 -4.07 0.33 10.10
N LEU A 124 -4.34 1.57 10.50
CA LEU A 124 -5.12 1.86 11.71
C LEU A 124 -6.57 1.37 11.57
N THR A 125 -7.26 1.79 10.51
CA THR A 125 -8.65 1.41 10.25
C THR A 125 -8.80 -0.09 10.02
N ALA A 126 -7.86 -0.70 9.28
CA ALA A 126 -7.82 -2.15 9.10
C ALA A 126 -7.70 -2.89 10.44
N THR A 127 -6.84 -2.41 11.35
CA THR A 127 -6.68 -3.01 12.69
C THR A 127 -7.96 -2.87 13.52
N ILE A 128 -8.56 -1.67 13.56
CA ILE A 128 -9.78 -1.41 14.33
C ILE A 128 -10.94 -2.28 13.82
N LEU A 129 -11.15 -2.35 12.51
CA LEU A 129 -12.20 -3.18 11.92
C LEU A 129 -11.92 -4.67 12.12
N SER A 130 -10.66 -5.10 12.02
CA SER A 130 -10.29 -6.50 12.29
C SER A 130 -10.61 -6.92 13.73
N VAL A 131 -10.38 -6.05 14.70
CA VAL A 131 -10.70 -6.31 16.12
C VAL A 131 -12.21 -6.22 16.39
N THR A 132 -12.86 -5.16 15.91
CA THR A 132 -14.26 -4.87 16.27
C THR A 132 -15.29 -5.65 15.45
N LEU A 133 -15.07 -5.79 14.14
CA LEU A 133 -16.03 -6.41 13.22
C LEU A 133 -15.74 -7.90 13.03
N LEU A 134 -14.46 -8.28 12.91
CA LEU A 134 -14.06 -9.67 12.67
C LEU A 134 -13.84 -10.47 13.96
N SER A 135 -13.77 -9.81 15.13
CA SER A 135 -13.51 -10.44 16.43
C SER A 135 -12.30 -11.39 16.41
N THR A 136 -11.28 -11.04 15.64
CA THR A 136 -10.08 -11.89 15.47
C THR A 136 -9.33 -11.98 16.81
N PRO A 137 -8.98 -13.19 17.29
CA PRO A 137 -8.30 -13.33 18.57
C PRO A 137 -6.86 -12.81 18.49
N PHE A 138 -6.60 -11.66 19.11
CA PHE A 138 -5.25 -11.11 19.24
C PHE A 138 -4.58 -11.62 20.52
N THR A 139 -3.35 -12.14 20.40
CA THR A 139 -2.49 -12.37 21.57
C THR A 139 -1.82 -11.07 22.01
N ILE A 140 -1.34 -11.03 23.26
CA ILE A 140 -0.61 -9.86 23.80
C ILE A 140 0.61 -9.52 22.92
N VAL A 141 1.31 -10.53 22.40
CA VAL A 141 2.48 -10.33 21.52
C VAL A 141 2.06 -9.73 20.18
N GLN A 142 0.93 -10.16 19.61
CA GLN A 142 0.41 -9.58 18.38
C GLN A 142 -0.06 -8.13 18.57
N LEU A 143 -0.62 -7.80 19.74
CA LEU A 143 -0.96 -6.42 20.09
C LEU A 143 0.27 -5.52 20.13
N ILE A 144 1.35 -5.97 20.79
CA ILE A 144 2.62 -5.23 20.86
C ILE A 144 3.23 -5.08 19.45
N GLY A 145 3.25 -6.15 18.66
CA GLY A 145 3.72 -6.10 17.27
C GLY A 145 2.91 -5.13 16.40
N GLY A 146 1.59 -5.15 16.55
CA GLY A 146 0.67 -4.22 15.88
C GLY A 146 0.93 -2.77 16.26
N ILE A 147 1.07 -2.46 17.56
CA ILE A 147 1.42 -1.13 18.04
C ILE A 147 2.74 -0.65 17.41
N LEU A 148 3.76 -1.51 17.34
CA LEU A 148 5.06 -1.13 16.80
C LEU A 148 5.03 -0.84 15.29
N ILE A 149 4.21 -1.59 14.54
CA ILE A 149 3.95 -1.32 13.13
C ILE A 149 3.20 0.01 12.97
N LEU A 150 2.13 0.23 13.75
CA LEU A 150 1.34 1.47 13.71
C LEU A 150 2.18 2.70 14.08
N SER A 151 3.06 2.61 15.09
CA SER A 151 3.99 3.68 15.44
C SER A 151 4.94 4.01 14.29
N THR A 152 5.42 3.01 13.55
CA THR A 152 6.28 3.25 12.38
C THR A 152 5.52 3.96 11.26
N THR A 153 4.27 3.59 11.05
CA THR A 153 3.41 4.24 10.06
C THR A 153 3.05 5.67 10.44
N PHE A 154 2.79 5.93 11.73
CA PHE A 154 2.56 7.28 12.24
C PHE A 154 3.81 8.15 12.08
N LEU A 155 4.99 7.60 12.37
CA LEU A 155 6.26 8.32 12.19
C LEU A 155 6.55 8.65 10.73
N GLN A 156 6.20 7.77 9.79
CA GLN A 156 6.30 8.05 8.35
C GLN A 156 5.26 9.06 7.83
N ALA A 157 4.11 9.18 8.51
CA ALA A 157 3.09 10.16 8.17
C ALA A 157 3.49 11.59 8.55
N LEU A 158 4.43 11.76 9.49
CA LEU A 158 4.92 13.08 9.84
C LEU A 158 5.70 13.65 8.66
N PRO A 159 5.46 14.92 8.26
CA PRO A 159 6.21 15.55 7.21
C PRO A 159 7.68 15.58 7.62
N THR A 160 8.50 14.77 6.98
CA THR A 160 9.95 14.93 7.06
C THR A 160 10.24 16.25 6.37
N LYS A 161 10.68 17.24 7.14
CA LYS A 161 11.24 18.48 6.60
C LYS A 161 12.52 18.06 5.86
N THR A 162 12.39 17.66 4.59
CA THR A 162 13.53 17.40 3.73
C THR A 162 14.34 18.68 3.72
N ILE A 163 15.62 18.56 4.06
CA ILE A 163 16.60 19.62 3.92
C ILE A 163 16.81 19.83 2.42
N GLU A 164 15.85 20.46 1.75
CA GLU A 164 15.99 20.92 0.35
C GLU A 164 16.47 22.37 0.29
N HIS A 165 16.62 23.04 1.44
CA HIS A 165 17.03 24.45 1.46
C HIS A 165 18.53 24.66 1.25
N SER A 166 19.36 23.62 1.36
CA SER A 166 20.83 23.77 1.22
C SER A 166 21.35 23.64 -0.21
N GLU A 167 20.65 22.95 -1.13
CA GLU A 167 21.11 22.84 -2.53
C GLU A 167 20.62 24.01 -3.41
N GLN A 168 19.56 24.71 -3.02
CA GLN A 168 19.11 25.91 -3.74
C GLN A 168 19.88 27.18 -3.35
N GLU A 169 20.36 27.28 -2.10
CA GLU A 169 21.24 28.39 -1.67
C GLU A 169 22.64 28.30 -2.30
N GLU A 170 23.24 27.10 -2.41
CA GLU A 170 24.56 26.94 -3.07
C GLU A 170 24.50 27.23 -4.59
N VAL A 171 23.41 26.85 -5.27
CA VAL A 171 23.25 27.11 -6.72
C VAL A 171 22.96 28.59 -7.01
N ASP A 172 22.22 29.29 -6.14
CA ASP A 172 21.99 30.73 -6.28
C ASP A 172 23.25 31.57 -5.92
N GLU A 173 24.09 31.12 -4.99
CA GLU A 173 25.39 31.77 -4.71
C GLU A 173 26.40 31.60 -5.87
N GLU A 174 26.52 30.39 -6.45
CA GLU A 174 27.40 30.15 -7.61
C GLU A 174 26.96 30.92 -8.87
N ASP A 175 25.64 31.05 -9.10
CA ASP A 175 25.09 31.81 -10.23
C ASP A 175 25.16 33.34 -10.01
N THR A 176 25.33 33.79 -8.76
CA THR A 176 25.56 35.19 -8.40
C THR A 176 27.05 35.57 -8.50
N GLU A 177 27.97 34.71 -8.05
CA GLU A 177 29.42 34.94 -8.19
C GLU A 177 29.88 34.90 -9.65
N SER A 178 29.34 33.99 -10.46
CA SER A 178 29.66 33.90 -11.90
C SER A 178 29.18 35.11 -12.73
N LYS A 179 28.11 35.79 -12.29
CA LYS A 179 27.63 37.05 -12.90
C LYS A 179 28.38 38.30 -12.44
N GLN A 180 29.08 38.26 -11.30
CA GLN A 180 29.93 39.36 -10.85
C GLN A 180 31.37 39.28 -11.37
N ALA A 181 31.79 38.13 -11.88
CA ALA A 181 33.13 37.88 -12.41
C ALA A 181 33.30 38.18 -13.92
N ASN A 182 32.29 38.71 -14.61
CA ASN A 182 32.29 39.05 -16.04
C ASN A 182 31.74 40.46 -16.28
#